data_AF-X0VJ44-F1
#
_entry.id   AF-X0VJ44-F1
#
_cell.length_a   1.000
_cell.length_b   1.000
_cell.length_c   1.000
_cell.angle_alpha   90.00
_cell.angle_beta   90.00
_cell.angle_gamma   90.00
#
_symmetry.space_group_name_H-M   'P 1'
#
loop_
_entity.id
_entity.type
_entity.pdbx_description
1 polymer ?
#
loop_
_entity_poly.entity_id
_entity_poly.type
_entity_poly.pdbx_seq_one_letter_code
_entity_poly.pdbx_strand_id
1 'polypeptide(L)' 'MRLSGKKAVILVSNEFEDLEVFYPMLRLSEEGIWVTLGTLKASTHPRPAIP' A
#
# COMPACT_ATOMS: atom_id res chain seq x y z
N MET A 1 -9.74 -11.23 14.71
CA MET A 1 -9.68 -10.70 13.33
C MET A 1 -10.84 -9.73 13.13
N ARG A 2 -10.59 -8.43 13.34
CA ARG A 2 -11.65 -7.40 13.39
C ARG A 2 -12.17 -7.01 12.00
N LEU A 3 -11.38 -7.24 10.96
CA LEU A 3 -11.62 -6.73 9.62
C LEU A 3 -11.80 -7.83 8.56
N SER A 4 -12.05 -9.06 9.01
CA SER A 4 -12.28 -10.22 8.15
C SER A 4 -13.36 -9.96 7.09
N GLY A 5 -13.11 -10.40 5.86
CA GLY A 5 -14.03 -10.27 4.72
C GLY A 5 -14.04 -8.89 4.05
N LYS A 6 -13.26 -7.93 4.54
CA LYS A 6 -13.07 -6.62 3.90
C LYS A 6 -11.91 -6.68 2.89
N LYS A 7 -11.89 -5.69 1.98
CA LYS A 7 -10.87 -5.53 0.96
C LYS A 7 -10.18 -4.17 1.12
N ALA A 8 -8.87 -4.11 0.88
CA ALA A 8 -8.09 -2.89 0.84
C ALA A 8 -7.26 -2.82 -0.45
N VAL A 9 -7.08 -1.61 -0.97
CA VAL A 9 -6.18 -1.33 -2.09
C VAL A 9 -5.08 -0.41 -1.58
N ILE A 10 -3.83 -0.80 -1.79
CA ILE A 10 -2.66 0.04 -1.52
C ILE A 10 -2.15 0.54 -2.87
N LEU A 11 -2.21 1.85 -3.08
CA LEU A 11 -1.70 2.50 -4.28
C LEU A 11 -0.22 2.85 -4.08
N VAL A 12 0.62 2.36 -4.98
CA VAL A 12 2.08 2.60 -4.94
C VAL A 12 2.52 3.33 -6.20
N SER A 13 3.51 4.21 -6.05
CA SER A 13 4.21 4.82 -7.19
C SER A 13 5.15 3.82 -7.85
N ASN A 14 5.73 4.09 -9.02
CA ASN A 14 6.69 3.17 -9.63
C ASN A 14 8.05 3.09 -8.89
N GLU A 15 8.31 4.00 -7.95
CA GLU A 15 9.58 4.13 -7.22
C GLU A 15 9.38 4.01 -5.71
N PHE A 16 8.40 3.22 -5.27
CA PHE A 16 8.19 3.00 -3.85
C PHE A 16 9.32 2.14 -3.26
N GLU A 17 9.69 2.40 -2.01
CA GLU A 17 10.57 1.50 -1.26
C GLU A 17 9.74 0.37 -0.64
N ASP A 18 10.17 -0.88 -0.83
CA ASP A 18 9.43 -2.09 -0.42
C ASP A 18 9.05 -2.10 1.07
N LEU A 19 9.84 -1.44 1.92
CA LEU A 19 9.65 -1.43 3.37
C LEU A 19 8.38 -0.68 3.80
N GLU A 20 8.03 0.42 3.11
CA GLU A 20 6.88 1.25 3.44
C GLU A 20 5.55 0.53 3.20
N VAL A 21 5.52 -0.36 2.21
CA VAL A 21 4.33 -1.12 1.81
C VAL A 21 4.20 -2.42 2.62
N PHE A 22 5.34 -3.00 3.02
CA PHE A 22 5.37 -4.30 3.69
C PHE A 22 4.63 -4.29 5.04
N TYR A 23 4.88 -3.30 5.89
CA TYR A 23 4.26 -3.25 7.22
C TYR A 23 2.73 -3.08 7.17
N PRO A 24 2.16 -2.14 6.38
CA PRO A 24 0.72 -2.05 6.18
C PRO A 24 0.11 -3.34 5.61
N MET A 25 0.76 -3.95 4.61
CA MET A 25 0.28 -5.21 4.02
C MET A 25 0.21 -6.33 5.06
N LEU A 26 1.27 -6.53 5.84
CA LEU A 26 1.34 -7.54 6.89
C LEU A 26 0.23 -7.33 7.93
N ARG A 27 0.11 -6.11 8.47
CA ARG A 27 -0.87 -5.79 9.52
C ARG A 27 -2.32 -5.96 9.05
N LEU A 28 -2.62 -5.58 7.81
CA LEU A 28 -3.95 -5.78 7.21
C LEU A 28 -4.26 -7.27 7.00
N SER A 29 -3.25 -8.05 6.60
CA SER A 29 -3.38 -9.49 6.40
C SER A 29 -3.68 -10.22 7.71
N GLU A 30 -3.00 -9.85 8.81
CA GLU A 30 -3.28 -10.37 10.16
C GLU A 30 -4.73 -10.09 10.63
N GLU A 31 -5.31 -8.98 10.20
CA GLU A 31 -6.71 -8.65 10.50
C GLU A 31 -7.73 -9.37 9.60
N GLY A 32 -7.27 -10.15 8.61
CA GLY A 32 -8.10 -10.92 7.68
C GLY A 32 -8.61 -10.13 6.47
N ILE A 33 -7.94 -9.03 6.12
CA ILE A 33 -8.26 -8.22 4.94
C ILE A 33 -7.61 -8.83 3.70
N TRP A 34 -8.36 -8.84 2.60
CA TRP A 34 -7.79 -9.05 1.27
C TRP A 34 -7.11 -7.76 0.77
N VAL A 35 -5.80 -7.78 0.60
CA VAL A 35 -5.01 -6.63 0.15
C VAL A 35 -4.68 -6.76 -1.34
N THR A 36 -4.86 -5.69 -2.11
CA THR A 36 -4.46 -5.60 -3.52
C THR A 36 -3.52 -4.41 -3.71
N LEU A 37 -2.38 -4.64 -4.35
CA LEU A 37 -1.44 -3.58 -4.74
C LEU A 37 -1.81 -3.06 -6.14
N GLY A 38 -1.91 -1.75 -6.29
CA GLY A 38 -2.17 -1.10 -7.56
C GLY A 38 -1.13 0.00 -7.82
N THR A 39 -0.67 0.11 -9.07
CA THR A 39 0.21 1.19 -9.50
C THR A 39 -0.60 2.31 -10.14
N LEU A 40 -0.15 3.55 -9.98
CA LEU A 40 -0.69 4.69 -10.70
C LEU A 40 0.03 4.85 -12.04
N LYS A 41 -0.72 5.15 -13.11
CA LYS A 41 -0.17 5.39 -14.45
C LYS A 41 0.66 6.69 -14.51
N ALA A 42 0.41 7.62 -13.58
CA ALA A 42 1.19 8.84 -13.43
C ALA A 42 2.37 8.61 -12.47
N SER A 43 3.55 9.11 -12.83
CA SER A 43 4.69 9.20 -11.92
C SER A 43 4.33 10.19 -10.81
N THR A 44 3.93 9.67 -9.65
CA THR A 44 3.82 10.44 -8.42
C THR A 44 5.06 10.12 -7.60
N HIS A 45 6.06 10.98 -7.65
CA HIS A 45 7.23 10.82 -6.81
C HIS A 45 6.77 10.88 -5.33
N PRO A 46 7.06 9.87 -4.50
CA PRO A 46 6.54 9.80 -3.13
C PRO A 46 7.17 10.86 -2.23
N ARG A 47 8.34 11.39 -2.62
CA ARG A 47 8.99 12.49 -1.91
C ARG A 47 8.38 13.83 -2.35
N PRO A 48 8.01 14.70 -1.40
CA PRO A 48 7.78 16.11 -1.72
C PRO A 48 9.00 16.65 -2.47
N ALA A 49 8.79 17.31 -3.60
CA ALA A 49 9.82 18.14 -4.22
C ALA A 49 10.05 19.34 -3.29
N ILE A 50 10.97 19.20 -2.34
CA ILE A 50 11.45 20.31 -1.52
C ILE A 50 12.28 21.21 -2.47
N PRO A 51 11.97 22.51 -2.62
CA PRO A 51 12.79 23.42 -3.41
C PRO A 51 14.18 23.64 -2.82
#